data_AF-A0A242MZ45-F1
#
_entry.id   AF-A0A242MZ45-F1
#
_cell.length_a   1.000
_cell.length_b   1.000
_cell.length_c   1.000
_cell.angle_alpha   90.00
_cell.angle_beta   90.00
_cell.angle_gamma   90.00
#
_symmetry.space_group_name_H-M   'P 1'
#
loop_
_entity.id
_entity.type
_entity.pdbx_description
1 polymer ?
#
loop_
_entity_poly.entity_id
_entity_poly.type
_entity_poly.pdbx_seq_one_letter_code
_entity_poly.pdbx_strand_id
1 'polypeptide(L)'
;MSSRCSPGFTLTELAVVLAVIAVIATFSAPSFVMWHKRDQVDARARAMLSTLTLARSEAIRRGARVTLCRIDAARACLLSGKPCDGGLNDWACGWALFPSATAGAC
;
A
#
# COMPACT_ATOMS: atom_id res chain seq x y z
N MET A 1 18.62 -5.62 -57.13
CA MET A 1 17.81 -5.13 -56.00
C MET A 1 16.55 -5.98 -55.90
N SER A 2 16.53 -6.99 -55.03
CA SER A 2 15.33 -7.78 -54.75
C SER A 2 14.48 -7.03 -53.74
N SER A 3 13.46 -6.32 -54.21
CA SER A 3 12.47 -5.66 -53.36
C SER A 3 11.75 -6.74 -52.54
N ARG A 4 11.98 -6.74 -51.23
CA ARG A 4 11.27 -7.60 -50.29
C ARG A 4 9.81 -7.18 -50.27
N CYS A 5 8.91 -8.10 -50.60
CA CYS A 5 7.48 -7.92 -50.43
C CYS A 5 7.19 -7.94 -48.92
N SER A 6 6.80 -6.79 -48.36
CA SER A 6 6.34 -6.72 -46.99
C SER A 6 4.93 -7.34 -46.96
N PRO A 7 4.67 -8.40 -46.17
CA PRO A 7 3.30 -8.89 -46.01
C PRO A 7 2.48 -7.79 -45.32
N GLY A 8 1.55 -7.19 -46.07
CA GLY A 8 0.62 -6.20 -45.54
C GLY A 8 -0.50 -6.89 -44.76
N PHE A 9 -0.78 -6.38 -43.57
CA PHE A 9 -1.87 -6.88 -42.72
C PHE A 9 -3.22 -6.68 -43.40
N THR A 10 -4.08 -7.69 -43.40
CA THR A 10 -5.43 -7.55 -43.99
C THR A 10 -6.41 -6.91 -43.01
N LEU A 11 -7.43 -6.23 -43.51
CA LEU A 11 -8.47 -5.61 -42.66
C LEU A 11 -9.19 -6.67 -41.79
N THR A 12 -9.37 -7.87 -42.35
CA THR A 12 -9.95 -9.02 -41.63
C THR A 12 -9.03 -9.56 -40.53
N GLU A 13 -7.73 -9.60 -40.75
CA GLU A 13 -6.75 -10.00 -39.73
C GLU A 13 -6.76 -9.02 -38.55
N LEU A 14 -6.86 -7.71 -38.83
CA LEU A 14 -6.93 -6.68 -37.80
C LEU A 14 -8.25 -6.76 -37.00
N ALA A 15 -9.37 -7.05 -37.67
CA ALA A 15 -10.65 -7.27 -37.01
C ALA A 15 -10.62 -8.48 -36.07
N VAL A 16 -9.98 -9.58 -36.47
CA VAL A 16 -9.82 -10.78 -35.62
C VAL A 16 -8.91 -10.49 -34.43
N VAL A 17 -7.78 -9.81 -34.63
CA VAL A 17 -6.88 -9.42 -33.54
C VAL A 17 -7.59 -8.53 -32.51
N LEU A 18 -8.34 -7.52 -32.97
CA LEU A 18 -9.13 -6.66 -32.08
C LEU A 18 -10.22 -7.43 -31.34
N ALA A 19 -10.90 -8.38 -32.00
CA ALA A 19 -11.89 -9.23 -31.35
C ALA A 19 -11.27 -10.09 -30.24
N VAL A 20 -10.09 -10.69 -30.49
CA VAL A 20 -9.36 -11.47 -29.49
C VAL A 20 -8.91 -10.60 -28.32
N ILE A 21 -8.35 -9.41 -28.59
CA ILE A 21 -7.95 -8.45 -27.54
C ILE A 21 -9.15 -8.05 -26.68
N ALA A 22 -10.31 -7.78 -27.29
CA ALA A 22 -11.53 -7.41 -26.55
C ALA A 22 -11.98 -8.52 -25.59
N VAL A 23 -11.95 -9.78 -26.04
CA VAL A 23 -12.26 -10.93 -25.18
C VAL A 23 -11.27 -11.00 -24.02
N ILE A 24 -9.96 -10.96 -24.29
CA ILE A 24 -8.92 -11.04 -23.24
C ILE A 24 -9.05 -9.89 -22.23
N ALA A 25 -9.35 -8.67 -22.69
CA ALA A 25 -9.49 -7.49 -21.84
C ALA A 25 -10.64 -7.66 -20.82
N THR A 26 -11.77 -8.24 -21.23
CA THR A 26 -12.91 -8.47 -20.33
C THR A 26 -12.58 -9.45 -19.20
N PHE A 27 -11.79 -10.49 -19.47
CA PHE A 27 -11.34 -11.45 -18.45
C PHE A 27 -10.20 -10.91 -17.58
N SER A 28 -9.40 -9.97 -18.08
CA SER A 28 -8.24 -9.41 -17.36
C SER A 28 -8.62 -8.33 -16.35
N ALA A 29 -9.71 -7.57 -16.57
CA ALA A 29 -10.14 -6.51 -15.66
C ALA A 29 -10.31 -6.93 -14.18
N PRO A 30 -10.95 -8.07 -13.82
CA PRO A 30 -11.14 -8.45 -12.41
C PRO A 30 -9.84 -8.80 -11.68
N SER A 31 -8.81 -9.29 -12.39
CA SER A 31 -7.53 -9.69 -11.77
C SER A 31 -6.69 -8.48 -11.36
N PHE A 32 -6.70 -7.40 -12.14
CA PHE A 32 -6.03 -6.14 -11.81
C PHE A 32 -6.60 -5.47 -10.55
N VAL A 33 -7.92 -5.55 -10.34
CA VAL A 33 -8.56 -4.98 -9.14
C VAL A 33 -8.12 -5.71 -7.87
N MET A 34 -8.00 -7.04 -7.91
CA MET A 34 -7.48 -7.82 -6.77
C MET A 34 -6.03 -7.54 -6.47
N TRP A 35 -5.21 -7.34 -7.51
CA TRP A 35 -3.80 -6.99 -7.34
C TRP A 35 -3.65 -5.61 -6.69
N HIS A 36 -4.44 -4.62 -7.14
CA HIS A 36 -4.39 -3.27 -6.58
C HIS A 36 -4.81 -3.21 -5.10
N LYS A 37 -5.83 -3.99 -4.71
CA LYS A 37 -6.24 -4.08 -3.30
C LYS A 37 -5.15 -4.72 -2.42
N ARG A 38 -4.47 -5.76 -2.93
CA ARG A 38 -3.36 -6.40 -2.20
C ARG A 38 -2.19 -5.43 -2.03
N ASP A 39 -1.83 -4.70 -3.08
CA ASP A 39 -0.74 -3.74 -3.04
C ASP A 39 -0.97 -2.62 -2.01
N GLN A 40 -2.21 -2.12 -1.88
CA GLN A 40 -2.53 -1.13 -0.84
C GLN A 40 -2.37 -1.68 0.59
N VAL A 41 -2.74 -2.94 0.83
CA VAL A 41 -2.58 -3.58 2.14
C VAL A 41 -1.10 -3.83 2.43
N ASP A 42 -0.36 -4.34 1.45
CA ASP A 42 1.07 -4.63 1.57
C ASP A 42 1.88 -3.35 1.78
N ALA A 43 1.53 -2.25 1.11
CA ALA A 43 2.16 -0.94 1.29
C ALA A 43 2.00 -0.43 2.73
N ARG A 44 0.80 -0.55 3.32
CA ARG A 44 0.54 -0.16 4.71
C ARG A 44 1.31 -1.03 5.70
N ALA A 45 1.35 -2.35 5.47
CA ALA A 45 2.11 -3.27 6.31
C ALA A 45 3.62 -2.97 6.27
N ARG A 46 4.18 -2.71 5.07
CA ARG A 46 5.59 -2.35 4.90
C ARG A 46 5.94 -1.02 5.58
N ALA A 47 5.07 -0.02 5.52
CA ALA A 47 5.25 1.25 6.22
C ALA A 47 5.27 1.06 7.75
N MET A 48 4.42 0.16 8.28
CA MET A 48 4.44 -0.16 9.70
C MET A 48 5.71 -0.92 10.09
N LEU A 49 6.17 -1.85 9.23
CA LEU A 49 7.42 -2.57 9.47
C LEU A 49 8.63 -1.63 9.46
N SER A 50 8.70 -0.68 8.53
CA SER A 50 9.80 0.29 8.43
C SER A 50 9.85 1.24 9.63
N THR A 51 8.70 1.63 10.16
CA THR A 51 8.63 2.44 11.37
C THR A 51 9.02 1.65 12.61
N LEU A 52 8.69 0.35 12.70
CA LEU A 52 9.17 -0.52 13.77
C LEU A 52 10.69 -0.77 13.72
N THR A 53 11.26 -0.95 12.53
CA THR A 53 12.72 -1.08 12.40
C THR A 53 13.42 0.22 12.76
N LEU A 54 12.84 1.38 12.38
CA LEU A 54 13.32 2.68 12.82
C LEU A 54 13.23 2.82 14.34
N ALA A 55 12.09 2.47 14.96
CA ALA A 55 11.89 2.50 16.40
C ALA A 55 12.93 1.66 17.14
N ARG A 56 13.18 0.45 16.67
CA ARG A 56 14.20 -0.45 17.22
C ARG A 56 15.59 0.17 17.12
N SER A 57 15.93 0.72 15.95
CA SER A 57 17.22 1.37 15.76
C SER A 57 17.38 2.60 16.67
N GLU A 58 16.31 3.36 16.88
CA GLU A 58 16.32 4.54 17.75
C GLU A 58 16.39 4.17 19.23
N ALA A 59 15.69 3.11 19.65
CA ALA A 59 15.76 2.58 21.00
C ALA A 59 17.16 2.06 21.34
N ILE A 60 17.81 1.38 20.39
CA ILE A 60 19.20 0.92 20.55
C ILE A 60 20.16 2.12 20.58
N ARG A 61 20.02 3.07 19.65
CA ARG A 61 20.88 4.27 19.58
C ARG A 61 20.80 5.12 20.84
N ARG A 62 19.60 5.31 21.39
CA ARG A 62 19.38 6.18 22.56
C ARG A 62 19.48 5.42 23.89
N GLY A 63 19.56 4.08 23.87
CA GLY A 63 19.47 3.25 25.07
C GLY A 63 18.17 3.43 25.85
N ALA A 64 17.13 3.97 25.21
CA ALA A 64 15.87 4.37 25.83
C ALA A 64 14.72 3.59 25.20
N ARG A 65 13.66 3.34 25.97
CA ARG A 65 12.45 2.71 25.44
C ARG A 65 11.77 3.69 24.49
N VAL A 66 11.38 3.19 23.31
CA VAL A 66 10.57 3.93 22.33
C VAL A 66 9.27 3.18 22.19
N THR A 67 8.15 3.90 22.28
CA THR A 67 6.81 3.33 22.20
C THR A 67 6.14 3.83 20.92
N LEU A 68 5.51 2.91 20.18
CA LEU A 68 4.65 3.23 19.05
C LEU A 68 3.23 3.40 19.56
N CYS A 69 2.58 4.54 19.30
CA CYS A 69 1.17 4.75 19.63
C CYS A 69 0.37 5.09 18.37
N ARG A 70 -0.92 4.76 18.41
CA ARG A 70 -1.91 5.25 17.44
C ARG A 70 -2.11 6.74 17.70
N ILE A 71 -2.30 7.52 16.64
CA ILE A 71 -2.51 8.97 16.77
C ILE A 71 -3.85 9.42 16.19
N ASP A 72 -4.39 10.51 16.70
CA ASP A 72 -5.55 11.19 16.13
C ASP A 72 -5.14 12.24 15.07
N ALA A 73 -6.11 12.98 14.53
CA ALA A 73 -5.85 14.09 13.60
C ALA A 73 -4.94 15.18 14.20
N ALA A 74 -4.91 15.33 15.54
CA ALA A 74 -4.04 16.25 16.26
C ALA A 74 -2.63 15.69 16.52
N ARG A 75 -2.32 14.47 16.04
CA ARG A 75 -1.08 13.71 16.28
C ARG A 75 -0.82 13.40 17.76
N ALA A 76 -1.87 13.39 18.58
CA ALA A 76 -1.79 12.98 19.98
C ALA A 76 -1.94 11.45 20.09
N CYS A 77 -1.22 10.83 21.03
CA CYS A 77 -1.41 9.41 21.30
C CYS A 77 -2.84 9.12 21.75
N LEU A 78 -3.52 8.24 21.01
CA LEU A 78 -4.83 7.72 21.36
C LEU A 78 -4.69 6.71 22.51
N LEU A 79 -5.55 6.86 23.52
CA LEU A 79 -5.71 5.89 24.61
C LEU A 79 -6.15 4.52 24.05
N SER A 80 -5.74 3.46 24.74
CA SER A 80 -6.19 2.10 24.43
C SER A 80 -7.72 2.03 24.45
N GLY A 81 -8.32 1.59 23.34
CA GLY A 81 -9.78 1.48 23.19
C GLY A 81 -10.49 2.74 22.70
N LYS A 82 -9.79 3.86 22.47
CA LYS A 82 -10.38 5.00 21.74
C LYS A 82 -10.39 4.70 20.23
N PRO A 83 -11.56 4.76 19.57
CA PRO A 83 -11.63 4.60 18.12
C PRO A 83 -10.99 5.81 17.43
N CYS A 84 -10.44 5.57 16.23
CA CYS A 84 -10.09 6.63 15.29
C CYS A 84 -11.36 7.42 14.90
N ASP A 85 -11.22 8.59 14.26
CA ASP A 85 -12.35 9.41 13.79
C ASP A 85 -13.36 8.65 12.91
N GLY A 86 -12.97 7.52 12.32
CA GLY A 86 -13.83 6.60 11.57
C GLY A 86 -14.50 5.47 12.37
N GLY A 87 -14.42 5.47 13.70
CA GLY A 87 -15.04 4.45 14.56
C GLY A 87 -14.25 3.14 14.69
N LEU A 88 -13.16 2.96 13.94
CA LEU A 88 -12.33 1.76 14.02
C LEU A 88 -11.27 1.88 15.12
N ASN A 89 -11.03 0.77 15.82
CA ASN A 89 -9.94 0.62 16.79
C ASN A 89 -8.65 0.08 16.14
N ASP A 90 -8.46 0.37 14.86
CA ASP A 90 -7.32 -0.11 14.07
C ASP A 90 -6.22 0.94 13.92
N TRP A 91 -5.13 0.57 13.26
CA TRP A 91 -3.98 1.43 13.00
C TRP A 91 -4.18 2.35 11.79
N ALA A 92 -5.41 2.49 11.29
CA ALA A 92 -5.70 3.29 10.09
C ALA A 92 -5.63 4.80 10.34
N CYS A 93 -5.82 5.28 11.58
CA CYS A 93 -5.62 6.70 11.93
C CYS A 93 -4.14 7.13 11.95
N GLY A 94 -3.22 6.21 11.62
CA GLY A 94 -1.79 6.47 11.63
C GLY A 94 -1.17 6.23 13.00
N TRP A 95 0.14 6.36 13.03
CA TRP A 95 0.94 6.08 14.21
C TRP A 95 2.16 6.99 14.27
N ALA A 96 2.67 7.17 15.47
CA ALA A 96 3.92 7.90 15.69
C ALA A 96 4.76 7.22 16.78
N LEU A 97 6.06 7.52 16.74
CA LEU A 97 7.05 7.03 17.68
C LEU A 97 7.29 8.07 18.76
N PHE A 98 7.20 7.64 20.02
CA PHE A 98 7.44 8.49 21.18
C PHE A 98 8.54 7.89 22.05
N PRO A 99 9.55 8.68 22.44
CA PRO A 99 10.49 8.26 23.48
C PRO A 99 9.73 8.11 24.81
N SER A 100 10.07 7.10 25.61
CA SER A 100 9.30 6.73 26.81
C SER A 100 9.20 7.84 27.87
N ALA A 101 10.06 8.85 27.82
CA ALA A 101 10.01 10.00 28.73
C ALA A 101 8.79 10.92 28.49
N THR A 102 8.19 10.88 27.29
CA THR A 102 6.97 11.63 26.95
C THR A 102 5.75 10.74 26.76
N ALA A 103 5.89 9.42 26.96
CA ALA A 103 4.77 8.48 27.00
C ALA A 103 3.94 8.58 28.30
N GLY A 104 3.95 9.74 28.95
CA GLY A 104 3.13 10.04 30.12
C GLY A 104 1.70 10.37 29.71
N ALA A 105 0.97 9.37 29.20
CA ALA A 105 -0.49 9.23 29.15
C ALA A 105 -0.85 8.12 28.15
N CYS A 106 -0.62 6.86 28.54
CA CYS A 106 -1.27 5.69 27.94
C CYS A 106 -1.68 4.75 29.07
#